data_AF-A0A933RN32-F1
#
_entry.id   AF-A0A933RN32-F1
#
_cell.length_a   1.000
_cell.length_b   1.000
_cell.length_c   1.000
_cell.angle_alpha   90.00
_cell.angle_beta   90.00
_cell.angle_gamma   90.00
#
_symmetry.space_group_name_H-M   'P 1'
#
loop_
_entity.id
_entity.type
_entity.pdbx_description
1 polymer ?
#
loop_
_entity_poly.entity_id
_entity_poly.type
_entity_poly.pdbx_seq_one_letter_code
_entity_poly.pdbx_strand_id
1 'polypeptide(L)'
;TAQLIFWLLGAPDGHAKNFSVFLEPEGRFRLTPLYDVMSAWPVTGSGPNLFDRKKLKLAMAVWGKNKHDLVDGIQRRHWNETAKRNAMGPSFETSIENVLAAVPAVLEKVAAELPPGFTAKVSVPILEGIQVQAVRLAAMPA
;
A
#
# COMPACT_ATOMS: atom_id res chain seq x y z
N THR A 1 0.77 7.11 5.97
CA THR A 1 0.75 5.63 6.06
C THR A 1 -0.14 4.98 5.01
N ALA A 2 -1.32 5.50 4.68
CA ALA A 2 -2.23 4.92 3.67
C ALA A 2 -1.53 4.54 2.34
N GLN A 3 -0.72 5.43 1.77
CA GLN A 3 -0.01 5.16 0.52
C GLN A 3 0.96 3.97 0.61
N LEU A 4 1.65 3.79 1.74
CA LEU A 4 2.50 2.63 1.98
C LEU A 4 1.69 1.33 2.05
N ILE A 5 0.50 1.38 2.67
CA ILE A 5 -0.40 0.24 2.74
C ILE A 5 -0.94 -0.12 1.34
N PHE A 6 -1.32 0.88 0.53
CA PHE A 6 -1.74 0.64 -0.86
C PHE A 6 -0.63 0.01 -1.69
N TRP A 7 0.63 0.41 -1.47
CA TRP A 7 1.77 -0.22 -2.13
C TRP A 7 1.97 -1.69 -1.70
N LEU A 8 1.89 -2.00 -0.41
CA LEU A 8 1.95 -3.38 0.10
C LEU A 8 0.83 -4.26 -0.47
N LEU A 9 -0.39 -3.71 -0.54
CA LEU A 9 -1.57 -4.37 -1.09
C LEU A 9 -1.57 -4.42 -2.62
N GLY A 10 -0.66 -3.72 -3.30
CA GLY A 10 -0.75 -3.57 -4.77
C GLY A 10 -2.09 -2.99 -5.19
N ALA A 11 -2.58 -1.97 -4.49
CA ALA A 11 -3.85 -1.31 -4.73
C ALA A 11 -3.64 -0.08 -5.63
N PRO A 12 -3.87 -0.18 -6.95
CA PRO A 12 -3.53 0.88 -7.89
C PRO A 12 -4.53 2.05 -7.86
N ASP A 13 -5.77 1.82 -7.44
CA ASP A 13 -6.90 2.74 -7.64
C ASP A 13 -7.14 3.70 -6.48
N GLY A 14 -6.13 3.99 -5.65
CA GLY A 14 -6.22 4.95 -4.55
C GLY A 14 -6.20 6.41 -5.02
N HIS A 15 -7.14 6.82 -5.88
CA HIS A 15 -7.19 8.16 -6.47
C HIS A 15 -7.92 9.18 -5.57
N ALA A 16 -7.94 10.46 -5.95
CA ALA A 16 -8.44 11.55 -5.10
C ALA A 16 -9.87 11.33 -4.58
N LYS A 17 -10.76 10.67 -5.34
CA LYS A 17 -12.15 10.44 -4.92
C LYS A 17 -12.32 9.32 -3.88
N ASN A 18 -11.29 8.53 -3.57
CA ASN A 18 -11.32 7.54 -2.49
C ASN A 18 -10.87 8.12 -1.14
N PHE A 19 -10.63 9.43 -1.09
CA PHE A 19 -10.37 10.16 0.14
C PHE A 19 -11.46 11.21 0.31
N SER A 20 -12.08 11.21 1.49
CA SER A 20 -13.10 12.18 1.86
C SER A 20 -12.76 12.84 3.19
N VAL A 21 -13.43 13.95 3.45
CA VAL A 21 -13.35 14.67 4.73
C VAL A 21 -14.73 14.84 5.32
N PHE A 22 -14.81 14.74 6.65
CA PHE A 22 -15.94 15.28 7.39
C PHE A 22 -15.77 16.79 7.50
N LEU A 23 -16.85 17.52 7.25
CA LEU A 23 -16.93 18.95 7.51
C LEU A 23 -17.39 19.17 8.95
N GLU A 24 -16.69 20.03 9.67
CA GLU A 24 -16.94 20.35 11.07
C GLU A 24 -17.28 21.84 11.24
N PRO A 25 -17.88 22.24 12.38
CA PRO A 25 -18.15 23.65 12.65
C PRO A 25 -16.91 24.52 12.51
N GLU A 26 -17.14 25.81 12.21
CA GLU A 26 -16.08 26.83 12.11
C GLU A 26 -15.07 26.56 10.99
N GLY A 27 -15.49 25.85 9.92
CA GLY A 27 -14.65 25.58 8.75
C GLY A 27 -13.57 24.54 8.99
N ARG A 28 -13.63 23.81 10.11
CA ARG A 28 -12.74 22.68 10.37
C ARG A 28 -13.12 21.48 9.52
N PHE A 29 -12.16 20.58 9.35
CA PHE A 29 -12.36 19.31 8.66
C PHE A 29 -11.42 18.25 9.21
N ARG A 30 -11.80 16.99 9.05
CA ARG A 30 -10.94 15.83 9.34
C ARG A 30 -11.17 14.73 8.33
N LEU A 31 -10.20 13.83 8.18
CA LEU A 31 -10.30 12.71 7.26
C LEU A 31 -11.43 11.74 7.67
N THR A 32 -12.15 11.20 6.69
CA THR A 32 -13.00 10.01 6.89
C THR A 32 -12.13 8.75 7.04
N PRO A 33 -12.66 7.62 7.52
CA PRO A 33 -12.01 6.33 7.30
C PRO A 33 -11.71 6.11 5.81
N LEU A 34 -10.67 5.33 5.52
CA LEU A 34 -10.36 4.92 4.14
C LEU A 34 -11.42 3.93 3.64
N TYR A 35 -11.75 4.02 2.36
CA TYR A 35 -12.72 3.15 1.68
C TYR A 35 -12.22 2.82 0.27
N ASP A 36 -12.92 1.92 -0.44
CA ASP A 36 -12.59 1.48 -1.81
C ASP A 36 -11.15 0.99 -1.97
N VAL A 37 -10.69 0.16 -1.02
CA VAL A 37 -9.36 -0.47 -1.09
C VAL A 37 -9.47 -1.82 -1.78
N MET A 38 -8.83 -1.97 -2.94
CA MET A 38 -8.85 -3.21 -3.72
C MET A 38 -7.45 -3.57 -4.21
N SER A 39 -7.02 -4.80 -3.94
CA SER A 39 -5.73 -5.33 -4.37
C SER A 39 -5.78 -5.83 -5.80
N ALA A 40 -4.75 -5.53 -6.59
CA ALA A 40 -4.54 -6.12 -7.91
C ALA A 40 -3.81 -7.47 -7.86
N TRP A 41 -3.32 -7.92 -6.70
CA TRP A 41 -2.54 -9.16 -6.59
C TRP A 41 -3.22 -10.40 -7.17
N PRO A 42 -4.53 -10.65 -6.96
CA PRO A 42 -5.23 -11.80 -7.54
C PRO A 42 -5.28 -11.81 -9.08
N VAL A 43 -5.09 -10.64 -9.71
CA VAL A 43 -5.23 -10.45 -11.16
C VAL A 43 -3.92 -10.05 -11.83
N THR A 44 -2.79 -10.08 -11.11
CA THR A 44 -1.46 -9.81 -11.67
C THR A 44 -0.61 -11.08 -11.75
N GLY A 45 0.07 -11.28 -12.88
CA GLY A 45 0.92 -12.44 -13.10
C GLY A 45 1.34 -12.58 -14.57
N SER A 46 1.89 -13.75 -14.92
CA SER A 46 2.46 -14.01 -16.25
C SER A 46 1.53 -14.82 -17.18
N GLY A 47 0.29 -15.09 -16.74
CA GLY A 47 -0.68 -15.91 -17.47
C GLY A 47 -1.61 -15.10 -18.38
N PRO A 48 -2.37 -15.78 -19.27
CA PRO A 48 -3.38 -15.12 -20.09
C PRO A 48 -4.45 -14.45 -19.21
N ASN A 49 -4.94 -13.28 -19.62
CA ASN A 49 -5.90 -12.45 -18.89
C ASN A 49 -5.43 -11.95 -17.51
N LEU A 50 -4.12 -11.95 -17.24
CA LEU A 50 -3.54 -11.30 -16.06
C LEU A 50 -2.88 -9.98 -16.46
N PHE A 51 -2.92 -9.01 -15.54
CA PHE A 51 -2.17 -7.78 -15.67
C PHE A 51 -0.67 -8.05 -15.47
N ASP A 52 0.14 -7.43 -16.33
CA ASP A 52 1.59 -7.44 -16.18
C ASP A 52 1.99 -6.69 -14.92
N ARG A 53 2.55 -7.42 -13.94
CA ARG A 53 3.03 -6.88 -12.67
C ARG A 53 3.99 -5.70 -12.88
N LYS A 54 4.85 -5.75 -13.91
CA LYS A 54 5.84 -4.69 -14.18
C LYS A 54 5.19 -3.38 -14.62
N LYS A 55 3.90 -3.40 -14.96
CA LYS A 55 3.11 -2.22 -15.36
C LYS A 55 2.18 -1.72 -14.26
N LEU A 56 2.13 -2.39 -13.11
CA LEU A 56 1.29 -1.97 -11.99
C LEU A 56 1.79 -0.63 -11.42
N LYS A 57 0.88 0.36 -11.33
CA LYS A 57 1.17 1.72 -10.87
C LYS A 57 0.21 2.13 -9.75
N LEU A 58 0.69 2.90 -8.79
CA LEU A 58 -0.16 3.63 -7.84
C LEU A 58 -0.78 4.84 -8.53
N ALA A 59 -2.05 5.14 -8.21
CA ALA A 59 -2.72 6.36 -8.66
C ALA A 59 -2.01 7.63 -8.16
N MET A 60 -1.50 7.62 -6.92
CA MET A 60 -0.71 8.71 -6.35
C MET A 60 0.75 8.28 -6.23
N ALA A 61 1.63 9.06 -6.84
CA ALA A 61 3.06 8.76 -6.86
C ALA A 61 3.77 9.14 -5.56
N VAL A 62 4.90 8.49 -5.31
CA VAL A 62 5.90 8.92 -4.33
C VAL A 62 7.06 9.62 -5.03
N TRP A 63 7.87 10.33 -4.25
CA TRP A 63 8.92 11.20 -4.75
C TRP A 63 10.30 10.74 -4.31
N GLY A 64 11.23 10.69 -5.25
CA GLY A 64 12.67 10.71 -5.03
C GLY A 64 13.24 11.98 -5.67
N LYS A 65 14.37 11.87 -6.39
CA LYS A 65 14.78 12.93 -7.34
C LYS A 65 13.68 13.20 -8.38
N ASN A 66 13.03 12.13 -8.84
CA ASN A 66 11.92 12.17 -9.80
C ASN A 66 10.66 11.52 -9.18
N LYS A 67 9.53 11.61 -9.91
CA LYS A 67 8.27 10.93 -9.57
C LYS A 67 8.39 9.41 -9.77
N HIS A 68 7.87 8.62 -8.84
CA HIS A 68 7.80 7.16 -8.92
C HIS A 68 6.38 6.67 -8.63
N ASP A 69 5.74 6.03 -9.61
CA ASP A 69 4.39 5.46 -9.50
C ASP A 69 4.35 3.94 -9.74
N LEU A 70 5.31 3.38 -10.49
CA LEU A 70 5.45 1.94 -10.69
C LEU A 70 5.73 1.21 -9.37
N VAL A 71 4.89 0.25 -9.00
CA VAL A 71 4.99 -0.48 -7.72
C VAL A 71 6.34 -1.18 -7.58
N ASP A 72 6.82 -1.81 -8.65
CA ASP A 72 8.15 -2.44 -8.67
C ASP A 72 9.30 -1.42 -8.77
N GLY A 73 9.04 -0.15 -9.12
CA GLY A 73 10.04 0.92 -9.16
C GLY A 73 10.18 1.71 -7.85
N ILE A 74 9.24 1.57 -6.92
CA ILE A 74 9.25 2.27 -5.63
C ILE A 74 10.26 1.62 -4.67
N GLN A 75 11.01 2.46 -3.95
CA GLN A 75 12.05 2.05 -3.01
C GLN A 75 11.88 2.77 -1.67
N ARG A 76 12.44 2.21 -0.58
CA ARG A 76 12.36 2.74 0.79
C ARG A 76 12.69 4.23 0.86
N ARG A 77 13.83 4.65 0.28
CA ARG A 77 14.23 6.07 0.19
C ARG A 77 13.20 7.01 -0.46
N HIS A 78 12.33 6.54 -1.35
CA HIS A 78 11.30 7.38 -1.97
C HIS A 78 10.19 7.74 -0.96
N TRP A 79 9.92 6.87 0.00
CA TRP A 79 9.01 7.20 1.10
C TRP A 79 9.61 8.28 2.01
N ASN A 80 10.92 8.17 2.32
CA ASN A 80 11.63 9.16 3.13
C ASN A 80 11.64 10.54 2.49
N GLU A 81 11.93 10.60 1.19
CA GLU A 81 11.91 11.86 0.45
C GLU A 81 10.48 12.42 0.32
N THR A 82 9.48 11.57 0.13
CA THR A 82 8.07 11.99 0.14
C THR A 82 7.67 12.59 1.48
N ALA A 83 8.07 11.98 2.60
CA ALA A 83 7.78 12.49 3.93
C ALA A 83 8.39 13.89 4.16
N LYS A 84 9.65 14.08 3.76
CA LYS A 84 10.32 15.40 3.82
C LYS A 84 9.55 16.46 3.05
N ARG A 85 9.15 16.15 1.80
CA ARG A 85 8.41 17.08 0.94
C ARG A 85 7.02 17.45 1.45
N ASN A 86 6.40 16.59 2.24
CA ASN A 86 5.04 16.78 2.76
C ASN A 86 5.03 17.18 4.24
N ALA A 87 6.15 17.71 4.75
CA ALA A 87 6.29 18.17 6.14
C ALA A 87 5.92 17.11 7.20
N MET A 88 6.12 15.82 6.89
CA MET A 88 5.82 14.70 7.81
C MET A 88 7.00 14.38 8.75
N GLY A 89 8.09 15.15 8.67
CA GLY A 89 9.32 14.93 9.44
C GLY A 89 10.54 14.62 8.56
N PRO A 90 11.70 14.31 9.18
CA PRO A 90 12.95 14.10 8.47
C PRO A 90 13.01 12.79 7.67
N SER A 91 12.15 11.81 7.97
CA SER A 91 12.03 10.55 7.23
C SER A 91 10.66 9.90 7.48
N PHE A 92 10.38 8.81 6.76
CA PHE A 92 9.17 8.00 6.95
C PHE A 92 9.44 6.70 7.73
N GLU A 93 10.65 6.56 8.27
CA GLU A 93 11.19 5.29 8.78
C GLU A 93 10.37 4.71 9.93
N THR A 94 9.99 5.52 10.92
CA THR A 94 9.15 5.05 12.04
C THR A 94 7.82 4.46 11.55
N SER A 95 7.20 5.04 10.51
CA SER A 95 5.98 4.48 9.92
C SER A 95 6.24 3.18 9.16
N ILE A 96 7.38 3.07 8.48
CA ILE A 96 7.78 1.85 7.76
C ILE A 96 8.04 0.73 8.77
N GLU A 97 8.81 0.98 9.82
CA GLU A 97 9.14 0.00 10.86
C GLU A 97 7.89 -0.49 11.57
N ASN A 98 6.99 0.42 11.96
CA ASN A 98 5.72 0.05 12.60
C ASN A 98 4.86 -0.84 11.70
N VAL A 99 4.79 -0.51 10.40
CA VAL A 99 4.05 -1.34 9.44
C VAL A 99 4.70 -2.71 9.28
N LEU A 100 6.02 -2.76 9.05
CA LEU A 100 6.76 -4.01 8.87
C LEU A 100 6.64 -4.94 10.09
N ALA A 101 6.74 -4.38 11.30
CA ALA A 101 6.59 -5.13 12.55
C ALA A 101 5.18 -5.72 12.71
N ALA A 102 4.14 -5.06 12.18
CA ALA A 102 2.77 -5.52 12.26
C ALA A 102 2.41 -6.60 11.22
N VAL A 103 3.11 -6.65 10.07
CA VAL A 103 2.75 -7.54 8.94
C VAL A 103 2.56 -9.01 9.36
N PRO A 104 3.50 -9.67 10.07
CA PRO A 104 3.36 -11.09 10.37
C PRO A 104 2.08 -11.41 11.16
N ALA A 105 1.83 -10.66 12.23
CA ALA A 105 0.66 -10.85 13.08
C ALA A 105 -0.66 -10.53 12.35
N VAL A 106 -0.66 -9.51 11.49
CA VAL A 106 -1.84 -9.16 10.69
C VAL A 106 -2.16 -10.25 9.67
N LEU A 107 -1.15 -10.82 8.99
CA LEU A 107 -1.39 -11.89 8.02
C LEU A 107 -1.97 -13.14 8.68
N GLU A 108 -1.43 -13.54 9.84
CA GLU A 108 -1.93 -14.69 10.60
C GLU A 108 -3.36 -14.46 11.11
N LYS A 109 -3.61 -13.29 11.71
CA LYS A 109 -4.93 -12.90 12.19
C LYS A 109 -5.97 -12.90 11.07
N VAL A 110 -5.67 -12.23 9.94
CA VAL A 110 -6.61 -12.13 8.82
C VAL A 110 -6.87 -13.50 8.22
N ALA A 111 -5.85 -14.35 8.07
CA ALA A 111 -6.02 -15.73 7.58
C ALA A 111 -6.97 -16.55 8.47
N ALA A 112 -6.91 -16.37 9.79
CA ALA A 112 -7.78 -17.05 10.75
C ALA A 112 -9.22 -16.49 10.79
N GLU A 113 -9.40 -15.22 10.43
CA GLU A 113 -10.72 -14.55 10.41
C GLU A 113 -11.50 -14.78 9.10
N LEU A 114 -10.89 -15.40 8.09
CA LEU A 114 -11.59 -15.67 6.82
C LEU A 114 -12.75 -16.65 7.04
N PRO A 115 -13.94 -16.38 6.49
CA PRO A 115 -15.08 -17.26 6.64
C PRO A 115 -14.83 -18.60 5.92
N PRO A 116 -15.42 -19.72 6.40
CA PRO A 116 -15.39 -20.98 5.69
C PRO A 116 -15.86 -20.83 4.24
N GLY A 117 -15.09 -21.36 3.29
CA GLY A 117 -15.39 -21.28 1.86
C GLY A 117 -14.94 -20.00 1.15
N PHE A 118 -14.25 -19.08 1.85
CA PHE A 118 -13.63 -17.93 1.18
C PHE A 118 -12.60 -18.40 0.13
N THR A 119 -12.63 -17.79 -1.05
CA THR A 119 -11.84 -18.28 -2.19
C THR A 119 -10.34 -18.05 -2.00
N ALA A 120 -9.58 -19.14 -2.00
CA ALA A 120 -8.12 -19.12 -1.99
C ALA A 120 -7.52 -18.40 -3.21
N LYS A 121 -8.27 -18.30 -4.33
CA LYS A 121 -7.85 -17.56 -5.52
C LYS A 121 -7.72 -16.04 -5.27
N VAL A 122 -8.31 -15.53 -4.19
CA VAL A 122 -8.23 -14.11 -3.80
C VAL A 122 -7.37 -13.96 -2.55
N SER A 123 -7.64 -14.72 -1.48
CA SER A 123 -6.92 -14.54 -0.21
C SER A 123 -5.43 -14.84 -0.33
N VAL A 124 -5.05 -15.96 -0.98
CA VAL A 124 -3.65 -16.38 -1.04
C VAL A 124 -2.79 -15.35 -1.80
N PRO A 125 -3.13 -14.91 -3.02
CA PRO A 125 -2.32 -13.90 -3.71
C PRO A 125 -2.19 -12.58 -2.96
N ILE A 126 -3.23 -12.17 -2.22
CA ILE A 126 -3.18 -10.93 -1.42
C ILE A 126 -2.22 -11.09 -0.25
N LEU A 127 -2.37 -12.14 0.55
CA LEU A 127 -1.53 -12.38 1.73
C LEU A 127 -0.05 -12.58 1.33
N GLU A 128 0.21 -13.39 0.29
CA GLU A 128 1.55 -13.59 -0.25
C GLU A 128 2.11 -12.30 -0.84
N GLY A 129 1.30 -11.52 -1.57
CA GLY A 129 1.71 -10.24 -2.14
C GLY A 129 2.16 -9.25 -1.08
N ILE A 130 1.41 -9.12 0.02
CA ILE A 130 1.80 -8.29 1.18
C ILE A 130 3.11 -8.80 1.78
N GLN A 131 3.23 -10.10 2.04
CA GLN A 131 4.43 -10.69 2.62
C GLN A 131 5.66 -10.42 1.74
N VAL A 132 5.55 -10.64 0.44
CA VAL A 132 6.64 -10.41 -0.53
C VAL A 132 7.03 -8.94 -0.56
N GLN A 133 6.07 -8.00 -0.60
CA GLN A 133 6.39 -6.57 -0.60
C GLN A 133 6.99 -6.11 0.74
N ALA A 134 6.56 -6.66 1.86
CA ALA A 134 7.12 -6.37 3.18
C ALA A 134 8.57 -6.83 3.29
N VAL A 135 8.88 -8.07 2.90
CA VAL A 135 10.26 -8.58 2.84
C VAL A 135 11.13 -7.72 1.93
N ARG A 136 10.59 -7.38 0.75
CA ARG A 136 11.27 -6.52 -0.21
C ARG A 136 11.57 -5.14 0.38
N LEU A 137 10.62 -4.52 1.08
CA LEU A 137 10.80 -3.21 1.72
C LEU A 137 11.83 -3.26 2.85
N ALA A 138 11.81 -4.32 3.67
CA ALA A 138 12.76 -4.53 4.75
C ALA A 138 14.20 -4.68 4.24
N ALA A 139 14.38 -5.34 3.09
CA ALA A 139 15.69 -5.53 2.46
C ALA A 139 16.22 -4.28 1.73
N MET A 140 15.40 -3.24 1.53
CA MET A 140 15.86 -2.00 0.89
C MET A 140 16.64 -1.12 1.88
N PRO A 141 17.69 -0.43 1.42
CA PRO A 141 18.37 0.57 2.23
C PRO A 141 17.43 1.75 2.51
N ALA A 142 17.49 2.27 3.74
CA ALA A 142 16.77 3.47 4.17
C ALA A 142 17.23 4.72 3.40
#